data_AF-A0A0B7F5F5-F1
#
_entry.id   AF-A0A0B7F5F5-F1
#
_cell.length_a   1.000
_cell.length_b   1.000
_cell.length_c   1.000
_cell.angle_alpha   90.00
_cell.angle_beta   90.00
_cell.angle_gamma   90.00
#
_symmetry.space_group_name_H-M   'P 1'
#
loop_
_entity.id
_entity.type
_entity.pdbx_description
1 polymer ?
#
loop_
_entity_poly.entity_id
_entity_poly.type
_entity_poly.pdbx_seq_one_letter_code
_entity_poly.pdbx_strand_id
1 'polypeptide(L)'
;MGDIMDLFPSGMTPKTEMVGLYMTVVYILLIGFCVLLITARNPETKETLVNGVGLRLVVVNWLMTAWAALWALQLFIPSTIVLGIVAVLLGWIMFSLVWYTPGGPLTRPFDSLFIHSPLKLWFLITLTLDFPISLFIALGWNYPYTRPDEYARKQWETFAFIVSMHAVGVLWVFFRQDLTITIGGLWIVLSIMLRRPKGAPVFAALVIFAVLYPLTYISTMAWRRLRRHEENEGRIALPPDEEESVEGNHLANGNGVQEDAAVWGGDERR
;
A
#
# COMPACT_ATOMS: atom_id res chain seq x y z
N MET A 1 11.32 9.17 21.78
CA MET A 1 10.21 8.20 21.63
C MET A 1 10.46 6.94 22.46
N GLY A 2 11.63 6.30 22.34
CA GLY A 2 12.02 5.12 23.13
C GLY A 2 11.83 5.29 24.64
N ASP A 3 12.39 6.35 25.21
CA ASP A 3 12.32 6.58 26.67
C ASP A 3 10.88 6.70 27.20
N ILE A 4 9.98 7.31 26.42
CA ILE A 4 8.56 7.42 26.77
C ILE A 4 7.86 6.06 26.69
N MET A 5 8.22 5.24 25.70
CA MET A 5 7.69 3.87 25.59
C MET A 5 8.17 2.95 26.73
N ASP A 6 9.36 3.23 27.29
CA ASP A 6 9.88 2.54 28.45
C ASP A 6 9.23 3.01 29.75
N LEU A 7 8.84 4.29 29.83
CA LEU A 7 8.06 4.86 30.93
C LEU A 7 6.60 4.33 30.96
N PHE A 8 5.99 4.13 29.80
CA PHE A 8 4.61 3.66 29.66
C PHE A 8 4.50 2.39 28.81
N PRO A 9 4.98 1.23 29.30
CA PRO A 9 4.93 0.02 28.52
C PRO A 9 3.49 -0.52 28.43
N SER A 10 3.18 -1.07 27.26
CA SER A 10 1.88 -1.63 26.90
C SER A 10 2.04 -2.93 26.12
N GLY A 11 0.94 -3.67 25.96
CA GLY A 11 0.92 -4.89 25.16
C GLY A 11 1.41 -4.69 23.71
N MET A 12 1.34 -3.47 23.18
CA MET A 12 1.81 -3.10 21.85
C MET A 12 3.19 -2.46 21.80
N THR A 13 3.87 -2.25 22.93
CA THR A 13 5.20 -1.62 22.92
C THR A 13 6.19 -2.44 22.08
N PRO A 14 6.77 -1.86 21.02
CA PRO A 14 7.68 -2.53 20.11
C PRO A 14 9.13 -2.42 20.59
N LYS A 15 10.04 -3.11 19.91
CA LYS A 15 11.48 -2.89 20.05
C LYS A 15 11.86 -1.58 19.35
N THR A 16 12.26 -0.58 20.14
CA THR A 16 12.58 0.79 19.68
C THR A 16 13.53 0.84 18.48
N GLU A 17 14.60 0.03 18.50
CA GLU A 17 15.58 -0.04 17.41
C GLU A 17 14.94 -0.39 16.05
N MET A 18 13.99 -1.33 16.05
CA MET A 18 13.33 -1.78 14.83
C MET A 18 12.35 -0.75 14.29
N VAL A 19 11.67 -0.01 15.17
CA VAL A 19 10.81 1.12 14.80
C VAL A 19 11.67 2.25 14.24
N GLY A 20 12.81 2.54 14.86
CA GLY A 20 13.78 3.51 14.36
C GLY A 20 14.21 3.18 12.93
N LEU A 21 14.62 1.94 12.67
CA LEU A 21 14.99 1.49 11.33
C LEU A 21 13.83 1.63 10.33
N TYR A 22 12.61 1.24 10.73
CA TYR A 22 11.44 1.38 9.88
C TYR A 22 11.20 2.84 9.50
N MET A 23 11.23 3.75 10.48
CA MET A 23 11.05 5.18 10.24
C MET A 23 12.17 5.75 9.36
N THR A 24 13.42 5.34 9.56
CA THR A 24 14.54 5.74 8.69
C THR A 24 14.28 5.35 7.24
N VAL A 25 13.82 4.11 6.98
CA VAL A 25 13.46 3.67 5.62
C VAL A 25 12.32 4.49 5.05
N VAL A 26 11.26 4.76 5.82
CA VAL A 26 10.15 5.62 5.40
C VAL A 26 10.64 7.02 5.02
N TYR A 27 11.50 7.64 5.83
CA TYR A 27 12.05 8.96 5.55
C TYR A 27 12.91 8.99 4.29
N ILE A 28 13.75 7.97 4.07
CA ILE A 28 14.56 7.85 2.84
C ILE A 28 13.63 7.77 1.61
N LEU A 29 12.58 6.94 1.70
CA LEU A 29 11.60 6.81 0.62
C LEU A 29 10.81 8.12 0.40
N LEU A 30 10.49 8.85 1.46
CA LEU A 30 9.79 10.13 1.39
C LEU A 30 10.66 11.23 0.76
N ILE A 31 11.97 11.24 1.04
CA ILE A 31 12.92 12.10 0.34
C ILE A 31 12.94 11.74 -1.15
N GLY A 32 13.01 10.44 -1.48
CA GLY A 32 12.93 9.95 -2.87
C GLY A 32 11.64 10.38 -3.56
N PHE A 33 10.50 10.30 -2.86
CA PHE A 33 9.22 10.81 -3.35
C PHE A 33 9.29 12.31 -3.68
N CYS A 34 9.83 13.14 -2.77
CA CYS A 34 9.99 14.58 -2.99
C CYS A 34 10.89 14.90 -4.20
N VAL A 35 11.98 14.15 -4.40
CA VAL A 35 12.84 14.31 -5.59
C VAL A 35 12.06 13.97 -6.85
N LEU A 36 11.28 12.88 -6.85
CA LEU A 36 10.44 12.52 -7.99
C LEU A 36 9.38 13.56 -8.32
N LEU A 37 8.82 14.27 -7.33
CA LEU A 37 7.90 15.39 -7.59
C LEU A 37 8.53 16.46 -8.48
N ILE A 38 9.82 16.75 -8.26
CA ILE A 38 10.56 17.78 -8.99
C ILE A 38 10.95 17.27 -10.38
N THR A 39 11.35 15.99 -10.49
CA THR A 39 11.84 15.42 -11.75
C THR A 39 10.74 14.88 -12.67
N ALA A 40 9.55 14.57 -12.14
CA ALA A 40 8.47 13.97 -12.91
C ALA A 40 7.93 14.95 -13.97
N ARG A 41 8.17 14.62 -15.24
CA ARG A 41 7.68 15.39 -16.39
C ARG A 41 6.34 14.89 -16.92
N ASN A 42 5.87 13.72 -16.47
CA ASN A 42 4.68 13.07 -17.00
C ASN A 42 3.38 13.75 -16.49
N PRO A 43 2.42 14.04 -17.38
CA PRO A 43 1.17 14.72 -17.01
C PRO A 43 0.28 13.88 -16.08
N GLU A 44 0.21 12.56 -16.29
CA GLU A 44 -0.59 11.64 -15.44
C GLU A 44 -0.10 11.59 -13.98
N THR A 45 1.23 11.57 -13.79
CA THR A 45 1.85 11.60 -12.47
C THR A 45 1.57 12.95 -11.79
N LYS A 46 1.65 14.05 -12.54
CA LYS A 46 1.34 15.39 -12.02
C LYS A 46 -0.11 15.53 -11.56
N GLU A 47 -1.06 14.99 -12.32
CA GLU A 47 -2.48 15.05 -11.93
C GLU A 47 -2.74 14.29 -10.63
N THR A 48 -2.20 13.07 -10.51
CA THR A 48 -2.29 12.25 -9.29
C THR A 48 -1.66 12.96 -8.10
N LEU A 49 -0.52 13.63 -8.33
CA LEU A 49 0.21 14.34 -7.29
C LEU A 49 -0.50 15.60 -6.84
N VAL A 50 -1.01 16.42 -7.76
CA VAL A 50 -1.66 17.70 -7.43
C VAL A 50 -3.06 17.48 -6.84
N ASN A 51 -3.87 16.62 -7.46
CA ASN A 51 -5.28 16.43 -7.08
C ASN A 51 -5.46 15.34 -6.02
N GLY A 52 -4.60 14.31 -6.01
CA GLY A 52 -4.72 13.16 -5.12
C GLY A 52 -3.95 13.28 -3.81
N VAL A 53 -2.73 13.83 -3.85
CA VAL A 53 -1.75 13.67 -2.74
C VAL A 53 -1.30 15.00 -2.14
N GLY A 54 -1.09 16.03 -2.95
CA GLY A 54 -0.27 17.21 -2.63
C GLY A 54 -0.68 17.96 -1.37
N LEU A 55 -1.87 18.57 -1.36
CA LEU A 55 -2.32 19.36 -0.20
C LEU A 55 -2.47 18.51 1.06
N ARG A 56 -2.97 17.29 0.93
CA ARG A 56 -3.19 16.36 2.06
C ARG A 56 -1.87 15.97 2.70
N LEU A 57 -0.85 15.70 1.90
CA LEU A 57 0.49 15.33 2.38
C LEU A 57 1.19 16.48 3.10
N VAL A 58 0.98 17.73 2.66
CA VAL A 58 1.47 18.91 3.39
C VAL A 58 0.81 19.00 4.77
N VAL A 59 -0.50 18.85 4.83
CA VAL A 59 -1.24 18.86 6.11
C VAL A 59 -0.78 17.72 7.02
N VAL A 60 -0.58 16.51 6.49
CA VAL A 60 -0.05 15.37 7.24
C VAL A 60 1.33 15.67 7.83
N ASN A 61 2.26 16.26 7.07
CA ASN A 61 3.58 16.62 7.58
C ASN A 61 3.51 17.60 8.75
N TRP A 62 2.67 18.64 8.64
CA TRP A 62 2.46 19.61 9.71
C TRP A 62 1.86 18.98 10.95
N LEU A 63 0.81 18.15 10.78
CA LEU A 63 0.18 17.43 11.88
C LEU A 63 1.14 16.43 12.53
N MET A 64 2.01 15.78 11.77
CA MET A 64 3.01 14.86 12.32
C MET A 64 4.09 15.60 13.12
N THR A 65 4.44 16.82 12.72
CA THR A 65 5.31 17.69 13.51
C THR A 65 4.64 18.12 14.80
N ALA A 66 3.37 18.54 14.73
CA ALA A 66 2.57 18.90 15.91
C ALA A 66 2.41 17.70 16.86
N TRP A 67 2.16 16.51 16.32
CA TRP A 67 2.09 15.27 17.09
C TRP A 67 3.40 14.99 17.84
N ALA A 68 4.55 15.10 17.17
CA ALA A 68 5.84 14.89 17.82
C ALA A 68 6.06 15.84 19.02
N ALA A 69 5.62 17.11 18.89
CA ALA A 69 5.66 18.07 19.99
C ALA A 69 4.70 17.69 21.13
N LEU A 70 3.45 17.33 20.82
CA LEU A 70 2.47 16.87 21.82
C LEU A 70 2.94 15.63 22.56
N TRP A 71 3.55 14.69 21.85
CA TRP A 71 4.15 13.48 22.41
C TRP A 71 5.30 13.80 23.36
N ALA A 72 6.19 14.71 22.97
CA ALA A 72 7.31 15.15 23.80
C ALA A 72 6.84 15.82 25.10
N LEU A 73 5.74 16.57 25.04
CA LEU A 73 5.09 17.19 26.20
C LEU A 73 4.22 16.21 27.02
N GLN A 74 4.18 14.92 26.67
CA GLN A 74 3.36 13.88 27.31
C GLN A 74 1.84 14.19 27.27
N LEU A 75 1.39 14.98 26.30
CA LEU A 75 -0.03 15.29 26.09
C LEU A 75 -0.67 14.19 25.22
N PHE A 76 -0.90 13.02 25.81
CA PHE A 76 -1.32 11.81 25.08
C PHE A 76 -2.73 11.90 24.46
N ILE A 77 -3.67 12.59 25.11
CA ILE A 77 -5.03 12.77 24.58
C ILE A 77 -5.01 13.57 23.27
N PRO A 78 -4.49 14.82 23.24
CA PRO A 78 -4.44 15.58 21.99
C PRO A 78 -3.50 14.92 20.97
N SER A 79 -2.42 14.27 21.39
CA SER A 79 -1.58 13.44 20.51
C SER A 79 -2.39 12.39 19.76
N THR A 80 -3.29 11.68 20.45
CA THR A 80 -4.13 10.64 19.85
C THR A 80 -5.14 11.22 18.86
N ILE A 81 -5.72 12.39 19.17
CA ILE A 81 -6.63 13.09 18.26
C ILE A 81 -5.91 13.47 16.97
N VAL A 82 -4.71 14.06 17.08
CA VAL A 82 -3.90 14.45 15.92
C VAL A 82 -3.52 13.23 15.08
N LEU A 83 -3.09 12.12 15.70
CA LEU A 83 -2.80 10.87 14.98
C LEU A 83 -4.04 10.29 14.30
N GLY A 84 -5.22 10.40 14.91
CA GLY A 84 -6.48 10.00 14.27
C GLY A 84 -6.75 10.78 12.99
N ILE A 85 -6.56 12.11 13.03
CA ILE A 85 -6.69 12.96 11.83
C ILE A 85 -5.64 12.58 10.78
N VAL A 86 -4.39 12.37 11.17
CA VAL A 86 -3.32 11.93 10.27
C VAL A 86 -3.65 10.58 9.62
N ALA A 87 -4.13 9.61 10.40
CA ALA A 87 -4.52 8.29 9.90
C ALA A 87 -5.65 8.39 8.85
N VAL A 88 -6.65 9.25 9.08
CA VAL A 88 -7.73 9.51 8.11
C VAL A 88 -7.19 10.13 6.84
N LEU A 89 -6.31 11.14 6.93
CA LEU A 89 -5.72 11.79 5.77
C LEU A 89 -4.83 10.83 4.96
N LEU A 90 -3.99 10.04 5.64
CA LEU A 90 -3.16 9.01 5.00
C LEU A 90 -4.00 7.91 4.37
N GLY A 91 -5.08 7.49 5.03
CA GLY A 91 -6.05 6.53 4.48
C GLY A 91 -6.74 7.08 3.23
N TRP A 92 -7.09 8.36 3.23
CA TRP A 92 -7.64 9.04 2.06
C TRP A 92 -6.64 9.10 0.90
N ILE A 93 -5.37 9.43 1.20
CA ILE A 93 -4.29 9.40 0.21
C ILE A 93 -4.14 7.99 -0.36
N MET A 94 -4.14 6.95 0.49
CA MET A 94 -4.02 5.55 0.07
C MET A 94 -5.19 5.12 -0.83
N PHE A 95 -6.42 5.53 -0.50
CA PHE A 95 -7.60 5.29 -1.34
C PHE A 95 -7.48 6.01 -2.68
N SER A 96 -7.07 7.29 -2.69
CA SER A 96 -6.87 8.05 -3.93
C SER A 96 -5.81 7.38 -4.82
N LEU A 97 -4.71 6.91 -4.22
CA LEU A 97 -3.65 6.23 -4.94
C LEU A 97 -4.13 4.96 -5.64
N VAL A 98 -5.10 4.26 -5.06
CA VAL A 98 -5.70 3.07 -5.69
C VAL A 98 -6.48 3.40 -6.96
N TRP A 99 -7.16 4.55 -7.01
CA TRP A 99 -7.95 4.97 -8.17
C TRP A 99 -7.10 5.56 -9.28
N TYR A 100 -6.08 6.33 -8.93
CA TYR A 100 -5.29 7.09 -9.90
C TYR A 100 -4.09 6.35 -10.48
N THR A 101 -3.87 5.06 -10.18
CA THR A 101 -2.68 4.34 -10.70
C THR A 101 -2.92 3.81 -12.13
N PRO A 102 -2.24 4.36 -13.17
CA PRO A 102 -2.31 3.83 -14.52
C PRO A 102 -1.17 2.82 -14.71
N GLY A 103 -1.51 1.54 -14.91
CA GLY A 103 -0.55 0.47 -15.17
C GLY A 103 -0.12 -0.30 -13.91
N GLY A 104 -0.02 -1.61 -14.03
CA GLY A 104 0.29 -2.50 -12.91
C GLY A 104 1.70 -2.32 -12.34
N PRO A 105 2.04 -3.00 -11.23
CA PRO A 105 3.33 -2.87 -10.53
C PRO A 105 4.57 -3.14 -11.39
N LEU A 106 4.41 -3.83 -12.52
CA LEU A 106 5.51 -4.23 -13.40
C LEU A 106 5.78 -3.27 -14.56
N THR A 107 4.87 -2.34 -14.89
CA THR A 107 5.09 -1.43 -16.02
C THR A 107 5.95 -0.23 -15.65
N ARG A 108 5.93 0.20 -14.38
CA ARG A 108 6.76 1.30 -13.85
C ARG A 108 7.20 1.02 -12.39
N PRO A 109 8.24 0.20 -12.17
CA PRO A 109 8.62 -0.26 -10.84
C PRO A 109 9.12 0.85 -9.93
N PHE A 110 9.87 1.82 -10.46
CA PHE A 110 10.40 2.95 -9.68
C PHE A 110 9.32 3.95 -9.26
N ASP A 111 8.39 4.27 -10.16
CA ASP A 111 7.24 5.11 -9.82
C ASP A 111 6.38 4.43 -8.74
N SER A 112 6.14 3.12 -8.87
CA SER A 112 5.36 2.38 -7.87
C SER A 112 6.08 2.30 -6.51
N LEU A 113 7.40 2.13 -6.49
CA LEU A 113 8.19 2.04 -5.27
C LEU A 113 8.22 3.38 -4.52
N PHE A 114 8.53 4.48 -5.20
CA PHE A 114 8.74 5.76 -4.51
C PHE A 114 7.45 6.59 -4.37
N ILE A 115 6.42 6.36 -5.16
CA ILE A 115 5.13 7.06 -4.99
C ILE A 115 4.24 6.31 -4.00
N HIS A 116 4.11 4.99 -4.15
CA HIS A 116 3.15 4.23 -3.35
C HIS A 116 3.75 3.70 -2.07
N SER A 117 5.00 3.22 -2.08
CA SER A 117 5.54 2.56 -0.89
C SER A 117 5.73 3.48 0.32
N PRO A 118 6.29 4.70 0.24
CA PRO A 118 6.44 5.54 1.43
C PRO A 118 5.08 5.86 2.08
N LEU A 119 4.07 6.18 1.27
CA LEU A 119 2.73 6.53 1.77
C LEU A 119 2.04 5.34 2.42
N LYS A 120 2.16 4.15 1.82
CA LYS A 120 1.63 2.90 2.38
C LYS A 120 2.33 2.51 3.68
N LEU A 121 3.66 2.57 3.72
CA LEU A 121 4.43 2.25 4.93
C LEU A 121 4.15 3.25 6.06
N TRP A 122 4.01 4.54 5.72
CA TRP A 122 3.69 5.57 6.70
C TRP A 122 2.26 5.44 7.24
N PHE A 123 1.29 5.14 6.37
CA PHE A 123 -0.07 4.82 6.80
C PHE A 123 -0.08 3.60 7.71
N LEU A 124 0.64 2.54 7.32
CA LEU A 124 0.67 1.29 8.05
C LEU A 124 1.22 1.47 9.46
N ILE A 125 2.37 2.15 9.64
CA ILE A 125 2.93 2.38 10.97
C ILE A 125 2.05 3.31 11.80
N THR A 126 1.48 4.35 11.19
CA THR A 126 0.57 5.27 11.89
C THR A 126 -0.62 4.51 12.45
N LEU A 127 -1.27 3.67 11.64
CA LEU A 127 -2.51 2.99 12.02
C LEU A 127 -2.27 1.79 12.96
N THR A 128 -1.21 1.02 12.74
CA THR A 128 -0.97 -0.24 13.46
C THR A 128 -0.06 -0.09 14.68
N LEU A 129 0.64 1.04 14.82
CA LEU A 129 1.61 1.24 15.90
C LEU A 129 1.46 2.60 16.59
N ASP A 130 1.60 3.72 15.87
CA ASP A 130 1.67 5.05 16.52
C ASP A 130 0.33 5.44 17.17
N PHE A 131 -0.76 5.33 16.41
CA PHE A 131 -2.13 5.58 16.89
C PHE A 131 -2.49 4.69 18.08
N PRO A 132 -2.37 3.35 18.01
CA PRO A 132 -2.75 2.49 19.12
C PRO A 132 -1.89 2.70 20.36
N ILE A 133 -0.57 2.92 20.23
CA ILE A 133 0.29 3.20 21.39
C ILE A 133 -0.16 4.49 22.07
N SER A 134 -0.41 5.55 21.30
CA SER A 134 -0.93 6.81 21.84
C SER A 134 -2.28 6.63 22.52
N LEU A 135 -3.19 5.88 21.90
CA LEU A 135 -4.52 5.60 22.44
C LEU A 135 -4.43 4.78 23.74
N PHE A 136 -3.60 3.76 23.79
CA PHE A 136 -3.47 2.87 24.95
C PHE A 136 -2.88 3.61 26.14
N ILE A 137 -1.90 4.48 25.91
CA ILE A 137 -1.35 5.33 26.96
C ILE A 137 -2.40 6.35 27.42
N ALA A 138 -3.13 6.98 26.49
CA ALA A 138 -4.20 7.93 26.82
C ALA A 138 -5.35 7.30 27.63
N LEU A 139 -5.69 6.03 27.36
CA LEU A 139 -6.70 5.27 28.10
C LEU A 139 -6.19 4.70 29.44
N GLY A 140 -4.90 4.90 29.76
CA GLY A 140 -4.29 4.33 30.96
C GLY A 140 -4.10 2.81 30.88
N TRP A 141 -4.09 2.22 29.68
CA TRP A 141 -3.83 0.79 29.45
C TRP A 141 -2.32 0.51 29.40
N ASN A 142 -1.59 1.09 30.35
CA ASN A 142 -0.18 0.84 30.60
C ASN A 142 -0.01 0.11 31.93
N TYR A 143 1.14 -0.54 32.11
CA TYR A 143 1.48 -1.24 33.34
C TYR A 143 2.91 -0.90 33.74
N PRO A 144 3.26 -0.90 35.04
CA PRO A 144 4.63 -0.66 35.46
C PRO A 144 5.53 -1.86 35.11
N TYR A 145 6.73 -1.61 34.57
CA TYR A 145 7.69 -2.65 34.20
C TYR A 145 8.11 -3.55 35.37
N THR A 146 7.97 -3.05 36.60
CA THR A 146 8.34 -3.74 37.84
C THR A 146 7.36 -4.83 38.27
N ARG A 147 6.20 -4.98 37.61
CA ARG A 147 5.13 -5.91 38.02
C ARG A 147 4.73 -6.88 36.90
N PRO A 148 5.35 -8.08 36.86
CA PRO A 148 5.10 -9.05 35.81
C PRO A 148 3.73 -9.74 35.86
N ASP A 149 3.02 -9.60 36.96
CA ASP A 149 1.64 -10.05 37.15
C ASP A 149 0.63 -9.19 36.37
N GLU A 150 0.96 -7.92 36.07
CA GLU A 150 0.04 -7.00 35.40
C GLU A 150 0.08 -7.11 33.86
N TYR A 151 0.99 -7.89 33.26
CA TYR A 151 1.04 -8.10 31.79
C TYR A 151 -0.19 -8.83 31.23
N ALA A 152 -0.90 -9.60 32.06
CA ALA A 152 -2.16 -10.25 31.69
C ALA A 152 -3.34 -9.27 31.70
N ARG A 153 -3.17 -8.09 32.31
CA ARG A 153 -4.20 -7.06 32.40
C ARG A 153 -4.35 -6.42 31.03
N LYS A 154 -5.60 -6.34 30.54
CA LYS A 154 -5.95 -5.75 29.24
C LYS A 154 -5.33 -6.44 28.01
N GLN A 155 -4.93 -7.71 28.17
CA GLN A 155 -4.36 -8.51 27.08
C GLN A 155 -5.39 -8.81 25.96
N TRP A 156 -6.68 -8.89 26.29
CA TRP A 156 -7.74 -9.18 25.31
C TRP A 156 -8.04 -7.99 24.41
N GLU A 157 -7.99 -6.78 24.95
CA GLU A 157 -8.14 -5.54 24.19
C GLU A 157 -6.96 -5.35 23.22
N THR A 158 -5.74 -5.61 23.71
CA THR A 158 -4.53 -5.62 22.87
C THR A 158 -4.62 -6.68 21.77
N PHE A 159 -5.05 -7.89 22.12
CA PHE A 159 -5.23 -9.00 21.18
C PHE A 159 -6.26 -8.66 20.10
N ALA A 160 -7.43 -8.16 20.49
CA ALA A 160 -8.49 -7.80 19.56
C ALA A 160 -8.04 -6.71 18.58
N PHE A 161 -7.27 -5.72 19.05
CA PHE A 161 -6.71 -4.69 18.19
C PHE A 161 -5.69 -5.26 17.19
N ILE A 162 -4.73 -6.06 17.64
CA ILE A 162 -3.71 -6.68 16.77
C ILE A 162 -4.39 -7.57 15.72
N VAL A 163 -5.33 -8.41 16.12
CA VAL A 163 -6.04 -9.32 15.21
C VAL A 163 -6.83 -8.53 14.17
N SER A 164 -7.59 -7.52 14.58
CA SER A 164 -8.40 -6.73 13.64
C SER A 164 -7.54 -5.98 12.62
N MET A 165 -6.53 -5.24 13.07
CA MET A 165 -5.68 -4.44 12.17
C MET A 165 -4.85 -5.32 11.23
N HIS A 166 -4.22 -6.37 11.74
CA HIS A 166 -3.41 -7.25 10.90
C HIS A 166 -4.25 -8.17 10.00
N ALA A 167 -5.46 -8.58 10.41
CA ALA A 167 -6.36 -9.29 9.52
C ALA A 167 -6.75 -8.43 8.31
N VAL A 168 -7.06 -7.15 8.51
CA VAL A 168 -7.32 -6.21 7.40
C VAL A 168 -6.09 -6.07 6.51
N GLY A 169 -4.89 -5.94 7.10
CA GLY A 169 -3.63 -5.87 6.35
C GLY A 169 -3.36 -7.12 5.51
N VAL A 170 -3.57 -8.31 6.07
CA VAL A 170 -3.42 -9.58 5.34
C VAL A 170 -4.47 -9.71 4.24
N LEU A 171 -5.72 -9.34 4.51
CA LEU A 171 -6.79 -9.34 3.51
C LEU A 171 -6.46 -8.41 2.34
N TRP A 172 -5.88 -7.25 2.63
CA TRP A 172 -5.37 -6.34 1.60
C TRP A 172 -4.29 -7.00 0.74
N VAL A 173 -3.30 -7.65 1.35
CA VAL A 173 -2.25 -8.38 0.65
C VAL A 173 -2.84 -9.47 -0.24
N PHE A 174 -3.84 -10.21 0.25
CA PHE A 174 -4.52 -11.25 -0.51
C PHE A 174 -5.15 -10.71 -1.80
N PHE A 175 -5.88 -9.60 -1.72
CA PHE A 175 -6.55 -9.03 -2.91
C PHE A 175 -5.61 -8.30 -3.86
N ARG A 176 -4.59 -7.61 -3.34
CA ARG A 176 -3.77 -6.67 -4.13
C ARG A 176 -2.35 -7.17 -4.43
N GLN A 177 -1.88 -8.25 -3.80
CA GLN A 177 -0.49 -8.74 -3.89
C GLN A 177 0.54 -7.64 -3.60
N ASP A 178 0.28 -6.87 -2.55
CA ASP A 178 1.10 -5.71 -2.22
C ASP A 178 2.32 -6.12 -1.40
N LEU A 179 3.50 -6.16 -2.04
CA LEU A 179 4.75 -6.50 -1.39
C LEU A 179 5.13 -5.50 -0.29
N THR A 180 4.80 -4.22 -0.46
CA THR A 180 5.15 -3.18 0.51
C THR A 180 4.40 -3.40 1.82
N ILE A 181 3.08 -3.64 1.74
CA ILE A 181 2.27 -3.93 2.94
C ILE A 181 2.69 -5.25 3.58
N THR A 182 3.11 -6.24 2.79
CA THR A 182 3.60 -7.52 3.32
C THR A 182 4.86 -7.34 4.15
N ILE A 183 5.89 -6.67 3.60
CA ILE A 183 7.16 -6.45 4.28
C ILE A 183 6.95 -5.52 5.48
N GLY A 184 6.22 -4.41 5.30
CA GLY A 184 5.97 -3.46 6.38
C GLY A 184 5.16 -4.07 7.51
N GLY A 185 4.12 -4.84 7.19
CA GLY A 185 3.25 -5.49 8.18
C GLY A 185 4.01 -6.54 8.97
N LEU A 186 4.80 -7.37 8.28
CA LEU A 186 5.68 -8.35 8.91
C LEU A 186 6.70 -7.67 9.83
N TRP A 187 7.34 -6.58 9.39
CA TRP A 187 8.31 -5.86 10.19
C TRP A 187 7.70 -5.31 11.49
N ILE A 188 6.50 -4.73 11.40
CA ILE A 188 5.79 -4.20 12.58
C ILE A 188 5.43 -5.35 13.53
N VAL A 189 4.87 -6.46 13.03
CA VAL A 189 4.59 -7.65 13.84
C VAL A 189 5.84 -8.14 14.56
N LEU A 190 6.96 -8.28 13.85
CA LEU A 190 8.24 -8.70 14.43
C LEU A 190 8.74 -7.70 15.48
N SER A 191 8.60 -6.39 15.22
CA SER A 191 9.02 -5.35 16.16
C SER A 191 8.26 -5.43 17.49
N ILE A 192 6.96 -5.73 17.47
CA ILE A 192 6.13 -5.92 18.67
C ILE A 192 6.48 -7.25 19.34
N MET A 193 6.65 -8.31 18.55
CA MET A 193 6.91 -9.66 19.03
C MET A 193 8.24 -9.80 19.77
N LEU A 194 9.29 -9.10 19.30
CA LEU A 194 10.64 -9.21 19.85
C LEU A 194 10.83 -8.45 21.18
N ARG A 195 9.93 -7.52 21.53
CA ARG A 195 9.93 -6.89 22.85
C ARG A 195 9.21 -7.81 23.85
N ARG A 196 9.92 -8.31 24.85
CA ARG A 196 9.38 -9.19 25.91
C ARG A 196 9.26 -8.45 27.26
N PRO A 197 8.37 -8.88 28.16
CA PRO A 197 7.38 -9.97 28.03
C PRO A 197 6.06 -9.52 27.38
N LYS A 198 5.24 -10.48 26.93
CA LYS A 198 3.92 -10.26 26.29
C LYS A 198 2.91 -11.27 26.82
N GLY A 199 1.65 -10.86 26.96
CA GLY A 199 0.56 -11.77 27.29
C GLY A 199 0.45 -12.91 26.26
N ALA A 200 0.14 -14.13 26.72
CA ALA A 200 0.06 -15.32 25.88
C ALA A 200 -0.80 -15.15 24.60
N PRO A 201 -2.05 -14.62 24.66
CA PRO A 201 -2.86 -14.47 23.46
C PRO A 201 -2.29 -13.45 22.47
N VAL A 202 -1.71 -12.36 22.98
CA VAL A 202 -1.05 -11.33 22.15
C VAL A 202 0.15 -11.93 21.43
N PHE A 203 0.98 -12.70 22.14
CA PHE A 203 2.14 -13.34 21.54
C PHE A 203 1.72 -14.37 20.49
N ALA A 204 0.71 -15.19 20.75
CA ALA A 204 0.19 -16.16 19.79
C ALA A 204 -0.32 -15.47 18.51
N ALA A 205 -1.08 -14.38 18.63
CA ALA A 205 -1.54 -13.61 17.47
C ALA A 205 -0.37 -13.09 16.62
N LEU A 206 0.65 -12.53 17.26
CA LEU A 206 1.84 -12.02 16.55
C LEU A 206 2.56 -13.13 15.78
N VAL A 207 2.71 -14.33 16.37
CA VAL A 207 3.30 -15.49 15.68
C VAL A 207 2.47 -15.89 14.47
N ILE A 208 1.14 -15.97 14.61
CA ILE A 208 0.24 -16.31 13.52
C ILE A 208 0.39 -15.31 12.37
N PHE A 209 0.32 -14.00 12.64
CA PHE A 209 0.45 -12.99 11.59
C PHE A 209 1.84 -12.92 10.98
N ALA A 210 2.90 -13.19 11.76
CA ALA A 210 4.27 -13.26 11.23
C ALA A 210 4.41 -14.35 10.14
N VAL A 211 3.68 -15.46 10.27
CA VAL A 211 3.62 -16.51 9.26
C VAL A 211 2.61 -16.19 8.16
N LEU A 212 1.47 -15.59 8.51
CA LEU A 212 0.36 -15.36 7.59
C LEU A 212 0.70 -14.34 6.50
N TYR A 213 1.44 -13.26 6.81
CA TYR A 213 1.88 -12.27 5.81
C TYR A 213 2.67 -12.90 4.64
N PRO A 214 3.82 -13.57 4.87
CA PRO A 214 4.57 -14.17 3.78
C PRO A 214 3.79 -15.31 3.09
N LEU A 215 3.06 -16.13 3.86
CA LEU A 215 2.30 -17.25 3.30
C LEU A 215 1.19 -16.77 2.35
N THR A 216 0.44 -15.74 2.72
CA THR A 216 -0.62 -15.17 1.87
C THR A 216 -0.05 -14.48 0.63
N TYR A 217 1.09 -13.80 0.74
CA TYR A 217 1.75 -13.23 -0.43
C TYR A 217 2.20 -14.33 -1.41
N ILE A 218 2.85 -15.38 -0.92
CA ILE A 218 3.32 -16.50 -1.75
C ILE A 218 2.14 -17.27 -2.37
N SER A 219 1.11 -17.58 -1.59
CA SER A 219 -0.05 -18.35 -2.08
C SER A 219 -0.82 -17.59 -3.15
N THR A 220 -1.04 -16.29 -2.96
CA THR A 220 -1.70 -15.46 -3.97
C THR A 220 -0.83 -15.29 -5.21
N MET A 221 0.49 -15.14 -5.06
CA MET A 221 1.43 -15.08 -6.19
C MET A 221 1.42 -16.37 -7.01
N ALA A 222 1.47 -17.53 -6.34
CA ALA A 222 1.39 -18.84 -6.97
C ALA A 222 0.05 -19.03 -7.71
N TRP A 223 -1.07 -18.68 -7.06
CA TRP A 223 -2.40 -18.76 -7.64
C TRP A 223 -2.54 -17.93 -8.92
N ARG A 224 -2.07 -16.67 -8.91
CA ARG A 224 -2.13 -15.83 -10.13
C ARG A 224 -1.19 -16.30 -11.23
N ARG A 225 -0.05 -16.90 -10.90
CA ARG A 225 0.84 -17.50 -11.90
C ARG A 225 0.18 -18.70 -12.57
N LEU A 226 -0.44 -19.58 -11.80
CA LEU A 226 -1.15 -20.74 -12.32
C LEU A 226 -2.31 -20.33 -13.23
N ARG A 227 -3.15 -19.41 -12.77
CA ARG A 227 -4.29 -18.91 -13.56
C ARG A 227 -3.86 -18.24 -14.87
N ARG A 228 -2.75 -17.49 -14.87
CA ARG A 228 -2.18 -16.91 -16.10
C ARG A 228 -1.64 -17.97 -17.05
N HIS A 229 -1.11 -19.08 -16.53
CA HIS A 229 -0.66 -20.20 -17.36
C HIS A 229 -1.85 -20.82 -18.08
N GLU A 230 -2.93 -21.13 -17.35
CA GLU A 230 -4.17 -21.67 -17.91
C GLU A 230 -4.80 -20.72 -18.95
N GLU A 231 -4.84 -19.42 -18.67
CA GLU A 231 -5.35 -18.39 -19.60
C GLU A 231 -4.50 -18.24 -20.87
N ASN A 232 -3.19 -18.52 -20.79
CA ASN A 232 -2.27 -18.44 -21.94
C ASN A 232 -2.28 -19.74 -22.76
N GLU A 233 -2.45 -20.90 -22.13
CA GLU A 233 -2.55 -22.19 -22.80
C GLU A 233 -3.89 -22.34 -23.55
N GLY A 234 -4.98 -21.79 -23.02
CA GLY A 234 -6.28 -21.73 -23.72
C GLY A 234 -6.36 -20.73 -24.87
N ARG A 235 -5.28 -19.99 -25.15
CA ARG A 235 -5.21 -18.91 -26.15
C ARG A 235 -4.55 -19.30 -27.48
N ILE A 236 -4.12 -20.56 -27.61
CA ILE A 236 -3.68 -21.13 -28.88
C ILE A 236 -4.93 -21.49 -29.68
N ALA A 237 -5.56 -20.48 -30.28
CA ALA A 237 -6.57 -20.69 -31.30
C ALA A 237 -5.87 -21.30 -32.52
N LEU A 238 -6.32 -22.48 -32.95
CA LEU A 238 -5.92 -23.06 -34.24
C LEU A 238 -6.24 -22.06 -35.35
N PRO A 239 -5.32 -21.82 -36.31
CA PRO A 239 -5.65 -21.10 -37.54
C PRO A 239 -6.89 -21.75 -38.17
N PRO A 240 -7.84 -20.97 -38.72
CA PRO A 240 -8.92 -21.58 -39.50
C PRO A 240 -8.29 -22.38 -40.63
N ASP A 241 -8.65 -23.66 -40.74
CA ASP A 241 -8.18 -24.51 -41.83
C ASP A 241 -8.59 -23.88 -43.17
N GLU A 242 -7.60 -23.51 -43.99
CA GLU A 242 -7.80 -23.11 -45.38
C GLU A 242 -8.13 -24.34 -46.22
N GLU A 243 -9.33 -24.90 -46.05
CA GLU A 243 -9.88 -25.93 -46.94
C GLU A 243 -11.26 -25.53 -47.45
N GLU A 244 -11.30 -24.56 -48.37
CA GLU A 244 -12.23 -24.56 -49.50
C GLU A 244 -11.81 -23.51 -50.54
N SER A 245 -10.72 -23.78 -51.24
CA SER A 245 -10.33 -23.05 -52.45
C SER A 245 -9.97 -24.01 -53.57
N VAL A 246 -10.96 -24.67 -54.18
CA VAL A 246 -10.79 -25.30 -55.51
C VAL A 246 -12.09 -25.24 -56.34
N GLU A 247 -12.00 -24.45 -57.41
CA GLU A 247 -12.63 -24.58 -58.73
C GLU A 247 -14.15 -24.41 -58.95
N GLY A 248 -14.47 -23.27 -59.57
CA GLY A 248 -15.68 -23.06 -60.36
C GLY A 248 -15.46 -22.03 -61.47
N ASN A 249 -14.51 -22.30 -62.36
CA ASN A 249 -14.20 -21.46 -63.51
C ASN A 249 -15.25 -21.70 -64.62
N HIS A 250 -16.19 -20.76 -64.84
CA HIS A 250 -16.95 -20.68 -66.09
C HIS A 250 -17.21 -19.22 -66.50
N LEU A 251 -16.72 -18.91 -67.70
CA LEU A 251 -16.70 -17.64 -68.43
C LEU A 251 -18.09 -17.05 -68.72
N ALA A 252 -18.21 -15.71 -68.73
CA ALA A 252 -18.63 -14.93 -69.91
C ALA A 252 -18.83 -13.42 -69.62
N ASN A 253 -17.95 -12.60 -70.23
CA ASN A 253 -18.24 -11.46 -71.11
C ASN A 253 -19.19 -10.32 -70.66
N GLY A 254 -18.70 -9.08 -70.67
CA GLY A 254 -19.56 -7.89 -70.62
C GLY A 254 -18.83 -6.57 -70.38
N ASN A 255 -18.06 -6.09 -71.36
CA ASN A 255 -17.60 -4.70 -71.42
C ASN A 255 -18.79 -3.72 -71.47
N GLY A 256 -18.77 -2.67 -70.64
CA GLY A 256 -19.76 -1.59 -70.67
C GLY A 256 -19.37 -0.41 -69.79
N VAL A 257 -18.62 0.51 -70.38
CA VAL A 257 -18.35 1.93 -70.06
C VAL A 257 -19.22 2.57 -68.98
N GLN A 258 -18.59 3.24 -67.99
CA GLN A 258 -19.05 4.55 -67.52
C GLN A 258 -17.88 5.39 -67.01
N GLU A 259 -17.59 6.47 -67.74
CA GLU A 259 -16.72 7.57 -67.38
C GLU A 259 -17.27 8.31 -66.16
N ASP A 260 -16.42 8.65 -65.20
CA ASP A 260 -16.66 9.81 -64.32
C ASP A 260 -15.36 10.58 -64.12
N ALA A 261 -15.30 11.69 -64.85
CA ALA A 261 -14.32 12.73 -64.74
C ALA A 261 -14.70 13.69 -63.60
N ALA A 262 -13.86 13.79 -62.57
CA ALA A 262 -13.87 14.93 -61.64
C ALA A 262 -12.56 15.01 -60.85
N VAL A 263 -11.45 15.36 -61.54
CA VAL A 263 -10.21 15.81 -60.89
C VAL A 263 -9.75 17.07 -61.58
N TRP A 264 -10.29 18.22 -61.17
CA TRP A 264 -9.68 19.53 -61.37
C TRP A 264 -10.21 20.52 -60.34
N GLY A 265 -9.33 21.11 -59.55
CA GLY A 265 -9.63 22.35 -58.85
C GLY A 265 -8.94 22.48 -57.49
N GLY A 266 -7.70 22.98 -57.49
CA GLY A 266 -7.16 23.59 -56.28
C GLY A 266 -5.65 23.59 -56.18
N ASP A 267 -4.97 24.40 -57.00
CA ASP A 267 -3.81 25.10 -56.47
C ASP A 267 -3.51 26.42 -57.22
N GLU A 268 -3.03 27.39 -56.44
CA GLU A 268 -2.27 28.59 -56.79
C GLU A 268 -2.95 29.95 -57.12
N ARG A 269 -2.85 30.84 -56.11
CA ARG A 269 -2.36 32.25 -56.12
C ARG A 269 -3.32 33.39 -56.49
N ARG A 270 -3.80 34.13 -55.48
CA ARG A 270 -3.26 35.44 -55.03
C ARG A 270 -4.04 35.99 -53.84
#